data_AF-T2J5B6-F1
#
_entry.id   AF-T2J5B6-F1
#
_cell.length_a   1.000
_cell.length_b   1.000
_cell.length_c   1.000
_cell.angle_alpha   90.00
_cell.angle_beta   90.00
_cell.angle_gamma   90.00
#
_symmetry.space_group_name_H-M   'P 1'
#
loop_
_entity.id
_entity.type
_entity.pdbx_description
1 polymer ?
#
loop_
_entity_poly.entity_id
_entity_poly.type
_entity_poly.pdbx_seq_one_letter_code
_entity_poly.pdbx_strand_id
1 'polypeptide(L)'
;MNKNKIPEKFQVTAKDYPGEVFDDLAKSNLLGDNLEAFVKDCFDDKRGCIMMLPAWESGSDRYYLSLLKKFVYLMESEGKKKDYKMAVVMSKCERGEIWPGRHQPELDLFQLHLKKTTAYLRQTFDQNNLAFFALSTFGIRGDKDPRPNRIDLVKQGEERGSVLLQYGEGFPGQGRYSEELWQPYNLIEPLYWLMKS
;
A
#
# COMPACT_ATOMS: atom_id res chain seq x y z
N MET A 1 14.35 -3.12 -30.09
CA MET A 1 13.81 -2.18 -29.07
C MET A 1 13.36 -0.92 -29.78
N ASN A 2 12.07 -0.58 -29.68
CA ASN A 2 11.48 0.55 -30.41
C ASN A 2 11.88 1.87 -29.70
N LYS A 3 12.76 2.65 -30.32
CA LYS A 3 13.40 3.85 -29.73
C LYS A 3 12.53 5.12 -29.69
N ASN A 4 11.21 5.01 -29.95
CA ASN A 4 10.30 6.16 -30.10
C ASN A 4 9.12 6.16 -29.11
N LYS A 5 9.32 5.80 -27.84
CA LYS A 5 8.30 6.06 -26.81
C LYS A 5 8.54 7.44 -26.20
N ILE A 6 7.60 8.34 -26.43
CA ILE A 6 7.53 9.62 -25.71
C ILE A 6 7.32 9.29 -24.23
N PRO A 7 8.14 9.83 -23.30
CA PRO A 7 7.96 9.59 -21.88
C PRO A 7 6.60 10.14 -21.41
N GLU A 8 5.79 9.28 -20.80
CA GLU A 8 4.55 9.69 -20.14
C GLU A 8 4.88 10.52 -18.90
N LYS A 9 4.23 11.69 -18.75
CA LYS A 9 4.37 12.56 -17.58
C LYS A 9 3.09 12.50 -16.76
N PHE A 10 3.23 12.31 -15.46
CA PHE A 10 2.12 12.31 -14.52
C PHE A 10 2.44 13.19 -13.31
N GLN A 11 1.41 13.81 -12.74
CA GLN A 11 1.51 14.61 -11.53
C GLN A 11 0.98 13.79 -10.36
N VAL A 12 1.80 13.63 -9.32
CA VAL A 12 1.40 12.96 -8.07
C VAL A 12 1.23 14.03 -7.00
N THR A 13 0.07 14.04 -6.35
CA THR A 13 -0.14 14.80 -5.11
C THR A 13 -0.10 13.81 -3.96
N ALA A 14 0.74 14.08 -2.96
CA ALA A 14 0.80 13.30 -1.73
C ALA A 14 0.48 14.23 -0.55
N LYS A 15 -0.39 13.78 0.33
CA LYS A 15 -0.71 14.45 1.59
C LYS A 15 -0.72 13.40 2.68
N ASP A 16 0.00 13.69 3.76
CA ASP A 16 0.01 12.83 4.93
C ASP A 16 -1.19 13.15 5.83
N TYR A 17 -1.83 12.11 6.33
CA TYR A 17 -2.96 12.23 7.26
C TYR A 17 -2.62 11.51 8.56
N PRO A 18 -2.94 12.11 9.72
CA PRO A 18 -2.84 11.43 10.99
C PRO A 18 -3.66 10.14 10.99
N GLY A 19 -3.17 9.11 11.69
CA GLY A 19 -3.85 7.81 11.80
C GLY A 19 -5.27 7.92 12.36
N GLU A 20 -5.51 8.92 13.21
CA GLU A 20 -6.78 9.24 13.82
C GLU A 20 -7.88 9.51 12.79
N VAL A 21 -7.54 10.09 11.62
CA VAL A 21 -8.50 10.31 10.52
C VAL A 21 -9.07 8.99 10.02
N PHE A 22 -8.22 7.97 9.86
CA PHE A 22 -8.65 6.64 9.43
C PHE A 22 -9.40 5.91 10.55
N ASP A 23 -9.00 6.10 11.80
CA ASP A 23 -9.72 5.54 12.95
C ASP A 23 -11.12 6.12 13.10
N ASP A 24 -11.29 7.42 12.90
CA ASP A 24 -12.59 8.08 12.93
C ASP A 24 -13.49 7.60 11.79
N LEU A 25 -12.94 7.50 10.57
CA LEU A 25 -13.65 6.89 9.44
C LEU A 25 -14.09 5.45 9.74
N ALA A 26 -13.20 4.63 10.31
CA ALA A 26 -13.48 3.23 10.64
C ALA A 26 -14.52 3.08 11.76
N LYS A 27 -14.54 4.01 12.74
CA LYS A 27 -15.53 4.05 13.83
C LYS A 27 -16.86 4.68 13.39
N SER A 28 -16.97 5.14 12.14
CA SER A 28 -18.11 5.93 11.64
C SER A 28 -18.36 7.21 12.45
N ASN A 29 -17.32 7.76 13.07
CA ASN A 29 -17.38 9.08 13.65
C ASN A 29 -17.43 10.11 12.51
N LEU A 30 -18.08 11.25 12.75
CA LEU A 30 -17.96 12.38 11.85
C LEU A 30 -16.49 12.84 11.90
N LEU A 31 -15.85 13.01 10.75
CA LEU A 31 -14.52 13.64 10.63
C LEU A 31 -14.52 15.13 11.09
N GLY A 32 -15.61 15.59 11.71
CA GLY A 32 -15.84 16.97 12.12
C GLY A 32 -15.53 17.94 10.99
N ASP A 33 -14.81 19.00 11.33
CA ASP A 33 -14.41 20.05 10.42
C ASP A 33 -13.37 19.59 9.37
N ASN A 34 -12.75 18.41 9.54
CA ASN A 34 -11.75 17.89 8.61
C ASN A 34 -12.35 17.10 7.44
N LEU A 35 -13.67 16.80 7.48
CA LEU A 35 -14.31 15.98 6.46
C LEU A 35 -14.20 16.60 5.06
N GLU A 36 -14.54 17.88 4.94
CA GLU A 36 -14.55 18.59 3.65
C GLU A 36 -13.14 18.65 3.03
N ALA A 37 -12.14 18.98 3.86
CA ALA A 37 -10.75 19.00 3.41
C ALA A 37 -10.29 17.61 2.94
N PHE A 38 -10.58 16.56 3.72
CA PHE A 38 -10.25 15.18 3.36
C PHE A 38 -10.92 14.74 2.05
N VAL A 39 -12.23 15.01 1.91
CA VAL A 39 -13.00 14.68 0.70
C VAL A 39 -12.41 15.40 -0.51
N LYS A 40 -12.13 16.71 -0.40
CA LYS A 40 -11.53 17.49 -1.48
C LYS A 40 -10.18 16.93 -1.90
N ASP A 41 -9.30 16.65 -0.96
CA ASP A 41 -7.98 16.11 -1.25
C ASP A 41 -8.04 14.73 -1.93
N CYS A 42 -9.03 13.90 -1.58
CA CYS A 42 -9.21 12.57 -2.15
C CYS A 42 -9.86 12.59 -3.54
N PHE A 43 -10.85 13.45 -3.77
CA PHE A 43 -11.78 13.31 -4.90
C PHE A 43 -11.76 14.48 -5.90
N ASP A 44 -11.30 15.67 -5.50
CA ASP A 44 -11.29 16.86 -6.36
C ASP A 44 -10.16 16.80 -7.38
N ASP A 45 -10.51 16.83 -8.68
CA ASP A 45 -9.60 16.68 -9.82
C ASP A 45 -8.66 15.45 -9.72
N LYS A 46 -9.11 14.36 -9.07
CA LYS A 46 -8.35 13.12 -8.91
C LYS A 46 -8.95 11.98 -9.73
N ARG A 47 -8.08 11.20 -10.38
CA ARG A 47 -8.45 9.97 -11.11
C ARG A 47 -8.57 8.75 -10.20
N GLY A 48 -8.00 8.81 -9.01
CA GLY A 48 -7.90 7.66 -8.14
C GLY A 48 -6.96 7.90 -6.95
N CYS A 49 -6.83 6.88 -6.10
CA CYS A 49 -5.90 6.88 -4.98
C CYS A 49 -5.12 5.58 -4.84
N ILE A 50 -4.01 5.68 -4.11
CA ILE A 50 -3.33 4.53 -3.52
C ILE A 50 -3.78 4.44 -2.06
N MET A 51 -4.42 3.33 -1.70
CA MET A 51 -4.82 3.02 -0.34
C MET A 51 -3.79 2.07 0.28
N MET A 52 -2.95 2.59 1.19
CA MET A 52 -1.86 1.84 1.81
C MET A 52 -2.32 1.18 3.12
N LEU A 53 -2.35 -0.15 3.16
CA LEU A 53 -2.73 -0.95 4.33
C LEU A 53 -1.46 -1.58 4.93
N PRO A 54 -0.97 -1.11 6.09
CA PRO A 54 0.27 -1.61 6.68
C PRO A 54 0.11 -2.89 7.51
N ALA A 55 -1.10 -3.28 7.88
CA ALA A 55 -1.36 -4.38 8.82
C ALA A 55 -2.13 -5.54 8.18
N TRP A 56 -1.95 -6.74 8.72
CA TRP A 56 -2.61 -7.98 8.27
C TRP A 56 -2.90 -8.93 9.42
N GLU A 57 -2.61 -8.50 10.65
CA GLU A 57 -2.86 -9.28 11.85
C GLU A 57 -4.36 -9.40 12.17
N SER A 58 -4.64 -10.17 13.22
CA SER A 58 -6.00 -10.34 13.71
C SER A 58 -6.64 -8.98 14.03
N GLY A 59 -7.85 -8.77 13.51
CA GLY A 59 -8.61 -7.52 13.67
C GLY A 59 -8.46 -6.54 12.50
N SER A 60 -7.35 -6.58 11.74
CA SER A 60 -7.11 -5.67 10.62
C SER A 60 -8.19 -5.77 9.54
N ASP A 61 -8.66 -6.98 9.22
CA ASP A 61 -9.73 -7.18 8.23
C ASP A 61 -11.05 -6.50 8.64
N ARG A 62 -11.40 -6.54 9.92
CA ARG A 62 -12.62 -5.86 10.41
C ARG A 62 -12.46 -4.35 10.33
N TYR A 63 -11.30 -3.86 10.76
CA TYR A 63 -10.98 -2.43 10.74
C TYR A 63 -11.01 -1.87 9.32
N TYR A 64 -10.29 -2.49 8.38
CA TYR A 64 -10.23 -2.04 6.99
C TYR A 64 -11.57 -2.17 6.28
N LEU A 65 -12.37 -3.20 6.58
CA LEU A 65 -13.72 -3.29 6.05
C LEU A 65 -14.57 -2.08 6.46
N SER A 66 -14.55 -1.68 7.74
CA SER A 66 -15.30 -0.52 8.20
C SER A 66 -14.78 0.78 7.58
N LEU A 67 -13.46 0.97 7.57
CA LEU A 67 -12.81 2.12 6.96
C LEU A 67 -13.20 2.27 5.47
N LEU A 68 -13.05 1.20 4.70
CA LEU A 68 -13.25 1.22 3.25
C LEU A 68 -14.72 1.32 2.88
N LYS A 69 -15.64 0.77 3.68
CA LYS A 69 -17.07 1.06 3.52
C LYS A 69 -17.37 2.54 3.64
N LYS A 70 -16.77 3.22 4.63
CA LYS A 70 -16.98 4.65 4.78
C LYS A 70 -16.33 5.46 3.66
N PHE A 71 -15.13 5.07 3.23
CA PHE A 71 -14.46 5.71 2.10
C PHE A 71 -15.26 5.56 0.79
N VAL A 72 -15.80 4.38 0.50
CA VAL A 72 -16.67 4.13 -0.66
C VAL A 72 -17.96 4.96 -0.56
N TYR A 73 -18.56 5.08 0.63
CA TYR A 73 -19.72 5.93 0.82
C TYR A 73 -19.43 7.40 0.48
N LEU A 74 -18.26 7.92 0.89
CA LEU A 74 -17.84 9.28 0.52
C LEU A 74 -17.57 9.40 -0.99
N MET A 75 -16.95 8.40 -1.59
CA MET A 75 -16.76 8.35 -3.04
C MET A 75 -18.10 8.36 -3.81
N GLU A 76 -19.11 7.68 -3.29
CA GLU A 76 -20.47 7.70 -3.82
C GLU A 76 -21.14 9.07 -3.67
N SER A 77 -21.00 9.73 -2.52
CA SER A 77 -21.58 11.06 -2.30
C SER A 77 -20.97 12.12 -3.22
N GLU A 78 -19.69 11.97 -3.57
CA GLU A 78 -19.01 12.84 -4.53
C GLU A 78 -19.25 12.44 -6.01
N GLY A 79 -20.06 11.42 -6.27
CA GLY A 79 -20.37 10.95 -7.63
C GLY A 79 -19.19 10.30 -8.36
N LYS A 80 -18.15 9.86 -7.63
CA LYS A 80 -16.88 9.34 -8.18
C LYS A 80 -16.82 7.83 -8.33
N LYS A 81 -17.82 7.08 -7.84
CA LYS A 81 -17.76 5.60 -7.79
C LYS A 81 -17.48 4.94 -9.16
N LYS A 82 -17.95 5.53 -10.24
CA LYS A 82 -17.93 4.89 -11.58
C LYS A 82 -16.56 4.97 -12.27
N ASP A 83 -15.80 6.02 -12.02
CA ASP A 83 -14.58 6.36 -12.76
C ASP A 83 -13.33 6.46 -11.89
N TYR A 84 -13.50 6.49 -10.57
CA TYR A 84 -12.40 6.57 -9.62
C TYR A 84 -11.70 5.22 -9.43
N LYS A 85 -10.39 5.19 -9.67
CA LYS A 85 -9.57 4.00 -9.52
C LYS A 85 -8.99 3.90 -8.10
N MET A 86 -8.98 2.70 -7.54
CA MET A 86 -8.37 2.43 -6.24
C MET A 86 -7.29 1.34 -6.39
N ALA A 87 -6.04 1.72 -6.10
CA ALA A 87 -4.94 0.78 -5.95
C ALA A 87 -4.79 0.47 -4.46
N VAL A 88 -5.17 -0.74 -4.03
CA VAL A 88 -5.05 -1.15 -2.63
C VAL A 88 -3.72 -1.88 -2.44
N VAL A 89 -2.92 -1.42 -1.49
CA VAL A 89 -1.52 -1.82 -1.37
C VAL A 89 -1.22 -2.33 0.02
N MET A 90 -0.67 -3.54 0.13
CA MET A 90 -0.04 -4.01 1.36
C MET A 90 1.33 -3.34 1.47
N SER A 91 1.46 -2.28 2.28
CA SER A 91 2.58 -1.33 2.19
C SER A 91 3.84 -1.72 2.98
N LYS A 92 3.72 -2.66 3.91
CA LYS A 92 4.82 -3.20 4.73
C LYS A 92 5.15 -4.65 4.33
N CYS A 93 5.14 -4.93 3.02
CA CYS A 93 5.29 -6.28 2.52
C CYS A 93 6.67 -6.90 2.80
N GLU A 94 7.68 -6.10 3.17
CA GLU A 94 8.99 -6.63 3.62
C GLU A 94 8.88 -7.61 4.77
N ARG A 95 7.77 -7.61 5.53
CA ARG A 95 7.63 -8.54 6.63
C ARG A 95 7.58 -9.98 6.12
N GLY A 96 8.50 -10.78 6.63
CA GLY A 96 8.84 -12.10 6.11
C GLY A 96 7.66 -13.07 6.11
N GLU A 97 6.70 -12.85 7.00
CA GLU A 97 5.44 -13.58 7.08
C GLU A 97 4.58 -13.41 5.82
N ILE A 98 4.68 -12.25 5.16
CA ILE A 98 3.88 -11.90 3.98
C ILE A 98 4.71 -11.70 2.71
N TRP A 99 6.03 -11.59 2.82
CA TRP A 99 6.94 -11.39 1.68
C TRP A 99 6.74 -12.39 0.52
N PRO A 100 6.48 -13.70 0.75
CA PRO A 100 6.20 -14.64 -0.35
C PRO A 100 4.97 -14.26 -1.18
N GLY A 101 3.94 -13.69 -0.55
CA GLY A 101 2.67 -13.34 -1.21
C GLY A 101 2.73 -12.09 -2.09
N ARG A 102 3.88 -11.40 -2.14
CA ARG A 102 4.06 -10.17 -2.94
C ARG A 102 3.88 -10.36 -4.44
N HIS A 103 3.99 -11.59 -4.93
CA HIS A 103 3.91 -11.92 -6.36
C HIS A 103 2.47 -12.02 -6.86
N GLN A 104 1.54 -12.52 -6.04
CA GLN A 104 0.11 -12.55 -6.33
C GLN A 104 -0.65 -11.87 -5.18
N PRO A 105 -0.48 -10.56 -4.99
CA PRO A 105 -0.91 -9.86 -3.77
C PRO A 105 -2.39 -10.08 -3.48
N GLU A 106 -3.26 -10.05 -4.49
CA GLU A 106 -4.68 -10.30 -4.28
C GLU A 106 -4.96 -11.65 -3.63
N LEU A 107 -4.37 -12.73 -4.17
CA LEU A 107 -4.63 -14.09 -3.71
C LEU A 107 -3.89 -14.40 -2.42
N ASP A 108 -2.59 -14.08 -2.39
CA ASP A 108 -1.68 -14.56 -1.34
C ASP A 108 -1.58 -13.59 -0.16
N LEU A 109 -2.04 -12.34 -0.29
CA LEU A 109 -2.06 -11.36 0.81
C LEU A 109 -3.49 -11.00 1.20
N PHE A 110 -4.24 -10.43 0.25
CA PHE A 110 -5.53 -9.82 0.53
C PHE A 110 -6.61 -10.88 0.81
N GLN A 111 -6.75 -11.90 -0.04
CA GLN A 111 -7.69 -12.99 0.20
C GLN A 111 -7.24 -13.92 1.35
N LEU A 112 -5.97 -13.93 1.71
CA LEU A 112 -5.51 -14.72 2.86
C LEU A 112 -5.78 -14.01 4.19
N HIS A 113 -5.41 -12.72 4.29
CA HIS A 113 -5.41 -11.99 5.56
C HIS A 113 -6.58 -11.01 5.70
N LEU A 114 -7.07 -10.44 4.61
CA LEU A 114 -8.11 -9.40 4.58
C LEU A 114 -9.35 -9.87 3.81
N LYS A 115 -9.82 -11.09 4.13
CA LYS A 115 -10.88 -11.81 3.39
C LYS A 115 -12.14 -10.99 3.17
N LYS A 116 -12.70 -10.42 4.23
CA LYS A 116 -13.98 -9.71 4.18
C LYS A 116 -13.83 -8.38 3.44
N THR A 117 -12.73 -7.68 3.69
CA THR A 117 -12.38 -6.44 2.99
C THR A 117 -12.23 -6.69 1.49
N THR A 118 -11.49 -7.73 1.11
CA THR A 118 -11.24 -8.08 -0.29
C THR A 118 -12.52 -8.44 -1.03
N ALA A 119 -13.36 -9.28 -0.41
CA ALA A 119 -14.66 -9.65 -0.96
C ALA A 119 -15.57 -8.43 -1.16
N TYR A 120 -15.63 -7.54 -0.15
CA TYR A 120 -16.40 -6.30 -0.24
C TYR A 120 -15.93 -5.42 -1.40
N LEU A 121 -14.62 -5.17 -1.52
CA LEU A 121 -14.06 -4.35 -2.59
C LEU A 121 -14.35 -4.94 -3.97
N ARG A 122 -14.15 -6.25 -4.15
CA ARG A 122 -14.43 -6.94 -5.43
C ARG A 122 -15.91 -6.97 -5.80
N GLN A 123 -16.83 -6.91 -4.84
CA GLN A 123 -18.26 -6.74 -5.10
C GLN A 123 -18.64 -5.28 -5.39
N THR A 124 -17.83 -4.33 -4.96
CA THR A 124 -18.14 -2.89 -5.01
C THR A 124 -17.61 -2.21 -6.27
N PHE A 125 -16.45 -2.65 -6.76
CA PHE A 125 -15.73 -2.02 -7.87
C PHE A 125 -15.66 -2.94 -9.09
N ASP A 126 -15.74 -2.34 -10.28
CA ASP A 126 -15.41 -3.01 -11.53
C ASP A 126 -13.92 -3.41 -11.55
N GLN A 127 -13.60 -4.47 -12.30
CA GLN A 127 -12.23 -5.00 -12.39
C GLN A 127 -11.22 -3.96 -12.89
N ASN A 128 -11.65 -2.98 -13.69
CA ASN A 128 -10.79 -1.92 -14.21
C ASN A 128 -10.51 -0.80 -13.19
N ASN A 129 -11.34 -0.68 -12.15
CA ASN A 129 -11.25 0.39 -11.14
C ASN A 129 -10.63 -0.09 -9.82
N LEU A 130 -10.29 -1.38 -9.69
CA LEU A 130 -9.69 -1.94 -8.49
C LEU A 130 -8.55 -2.90 -8.82
N ALA A 131 -7.37 -2.62 -8.26
CA ALA A 131 -6.22 -3.51 -8.29
C ALA A 131 -5.55 -3.60 -6.92
N PHE A 132 -4.91 -4.74 -6.69
CA PHE A 132 -4.21 -5.05 -5.45
C PHE A 132 -2.72 -5.18 -5.72
N PHE A 133 -1.91 -4.56 -4.86
CA PHE A 133 -0.46 -4.58 -4.99
C PHE A 133 0.20 -4.90 -3.65
N ALA A 134 1.43 -5.39 -3.73
CA ALA A 134 2.35 -5.44 -2.61
C ALA A 134 3.42 -4.37 -2.83
N LEU A 135 3.77 -3.65 -1.77
CA LEU A 135 4.81 -2.63 -1.78
C LEU A 135 5.70 -2.83 -0.56
N SER A 136 6.99 -2.53 -0.73
CA SER A 136 7.88 -2.38 0.41
C SER A 136 8.78 -1.18 0.21
N THR A 137 8.72 -0.25 1.16
CA THR A 137 9.69 0.84 1.25
C THR A 137 11.05 0.36 1.71
N PHE A 138 11.21 -0.86 2.24
CA PHE A 138 12.53 -1.39 2.55
C PHE A 138 13.16 -2.02 1.32
N GLY A 139 12.35 -2.77 0.56
CA GLY A 139 12.73 -3.25 -0.76
C GLY A 139 13.37 -4.63 -0.78
N ILE A 140 14.15 -4.89 -1.83
CA ILE A 140 14.85 -6.17 -2.07
C ILE A 140 16.35 -5.97 -1.82
N ARG A 141 17.04 -7.01 -1.31
CA ARG A 141 18.50 -6.97 -1.06
C ARG A 141 19.34 -6.86 -2.33
N GLY A 142 18.81 -7.30 -3.47
CA GLY A 142 19.36 -7.11 -4.80
C GLY A 142 18.84 -8.15 -5.78
N ASP A 143 19.22 -8.02 -7.06
CA ASP A 143 18.69 -8.86 -8.14
C ASP A 143 18.95 -10.37 -7.94
N LYS A 144 20.06 -10.71 -7.28
CA LYS A 144 20.46 -12.10 -7.00
C LYS A 144 19.96 -12.60 -5.64
N ASP A 145 19.40 -11.73 -4.81
CA ASP A 145 18.89 -12.05 -3.49
C ASP A 145 17.49 -11.45 -3.29
N PRO A 146 16.43 -12.24 -3.61
CA PRO A 146 15.05 -11.76 -3.59
C PRO A 146 14.48 -11.64 -2.17
N ARG A 147 15.30 -11.73 -1.13
CA ARG A 147 14.87 -11.55 0.27
C ARG A 147 14.56 -10.08 0.55
N PRO A 148 13.68 -9.79 1.52
CA PRO A 148 13.37 -8.41 1.90
C PRO A 148 14.62 -7.74 2.49
N ASN A 149 14.79 -6.46 2.18
CA ASN A 149 15.94 -5.65 2.59
C ASN A 149 15.81 -5.18 4.04
N ARG A 150 15.78 -6.13 4.98
CA ARG A 150 15.55 -5.86 6.39
C ARG A 150 16.39 -6.74 7.31
N ILE A 151 16.59 -6.23 8.52
CA ILE A 151 17.06 -6.96 9.70
C ILE A 151 15.98 -6.86 10.77
N ASP A 152 15.63 -7.99 11.39
CA ASP A 152 14.75 -8.00 12.56
C ASP A 152 15.52 -7.56 13.81
N LEU A 153 15.01 -6.53 14.48
CA LEU A 153 15.49 -6.10 15.77
C LEU A 153 14.67 -6.79 16.85
N VAL A 154 15.33 -7.69 17.60
CA VAL A 154 14.77 -8.29 18.80
C VAL A 154 15.52 -7.74 19.99
N LYS A 155 14.96 -6.72 20.65
CA LYS A 155 15.45 -6.22 21.94
C LYS A 155 14.56 -6.77 23.05
N GLN A 156 15.16 -7.21 24.16
CA GLN A 156 14.40 -7.70 25.31
C GLN A 156 13.48 -6.59 25.84
N GLY A 157 12.17 -6.90 25.93
CA GLY A 157 11.16 -5.96 26.42
C GLY A 157 10.60 -4.98 25.39
N GLU A 158 11.04 -5.02 24.14
CA GLU A 158 10.51 -4.19 23.05
C GLU A 158 9.69 -5.03 22.06
N GLU A 159 8.74 -4.40 21.36
CA GLU A 159 8.08 -5.02 20.21
C GLU A 159 9.10 -5.36 19.12
N ARG A 160 8.88 -6.46 18.40
CA ARG A 160 9.75 -6.84 17.28
C ARG A 160 9.70 -5.74 16.22
N GLY A 161 10.83 -5.06 16.03
CA GLY A 161 11.01 -4.08 14.97
C GLY A 161 11.74 -4.70 13.77
N SER A 162 11.66 -4.04 12.62
CA SER A 162 12.57 -4.31 11.50
C SER A 162 13.23 -2.99 11.09
N VAL A 163 14.51 -3.03 10.74
CA VAL A 163 15.24 -1.89 10.16
C VAL A 163 15.73 -2.22 8.77
N LEU A 164 15.84 -1.18 7.94
CA LEU A 164 16.46 -1.26 6.63
C LEU A 164 17.91 -1.72 6.80
N LEU A 165 18.32 -2.74 6.05
CA LEU A 165 19.72 -3.13 6.00
C LEU A 165 20.50 -2.02 5.29
N GLN A 166 21.36 -1.31 6.03
CA GLN A 166 22.15 -0.20 5.48
C GLN A 166 23.40 -0.69 4.76
N TYR A 167 23.89 0.15 3.84
CA TYR A 167 25.14 -0.06 3.12
C TYR A 167 26.32 -0.30 4.07
N GLY A 168 27.14 -1.31 3.77
CA GLY A 168 28.31 -1.67 4.57
C GLY A 168 28.04 -2.57 5.78
N GLU A 169 26.77 -2.73 6.20
CA GLU A 169 26.39 -3.73 7.20
C GLU A 169 26.16 -5.09 6.52
N GLY A 170 27.13 -5.99 6.66
CA GLY A 170 26.95 -7.41 6.33
C GLY A 170 26.14 -8.11 7.41
N PHE A 171 25.53 -9.26 7.10
CA PHE A 171 25.12 -10.17 8.17
C PHE A 171 26.38 -10.74 8.83
N PRO A 172 26.37 -11.03 10.15
CA PRO A 172 27.47 -11.80 10.75
C PRO A 172 27.70 -13.09 9.94
N GLY A 173 28.87 -13.21 9.29
CA GLY A 173 29.21 -14.36 8.44
C GLY A 173 28.81 -14.27 6.95
N GLN A 174 28.15 -13.20 6.50
CA GLN A 174 27.97 -12.88 5.07
C GLN A 174 28.61 -11.52 4.82
N GLY A 175 29.62 -11.44 3.96
CA GLY A 175 30.44 -10.25 3.74
C GLY A 175 29.65 -8.96 3.46
N ARG A 176 30.35 -7.82 3.47
CA ARG A 176 29.75 -6.50 3.22
C ARG A 176 29.01 -6.51 1.88
N TYR A 177 27.75 -6.09 1.87
CA TYR A 177 27.00 -5.90 0.62
C TYR A 177 27.67 -4.78 -0.18
N SER A 178 28.27 -5.15 -1.31
CA SER A 178 28.87 -4.21 -2.27
C SER A 178 27.82 -3.86 -3.31
N GLU A 179 26.91 -2.98 -2.94
CA GLU A 179 26.19 -2.06 -3.86
C GLU A 179 25.24 -1.25 -2.97
N GLU A 180 25.61 0.01 -2.77
CA GLU A 180 24.64 1.04 -2.42
C GLU A 180 23.52 0.90 -3.45
N LEU A 181 22.30 0.65 -3.03
CA LEU A 181 21.09 1.22 -3.61
C LEU A 181 19.92 0.64 -2.82
N TRP A 182 19.28 1.49 -2.04
CA TRP A 182 17.93 1.24 -1.58
C TRP A 182 17.05 0.95 -2.80
N GLN A 183 16.48 -0.26 -2.86
CA GLN A 183 15.67 -0.73 -3.99
C GLN A 183 14.23 -1.03 -3.54
N PRO A 184 13.37 -0.01 -3.39
CA PRO A 184 12.00 -0.23 -2.94
C PRO A 184 11.26 -1.18 -3.88
N TYR A 185 10.47 -2.08 -3.30
CA TYR A 185 9.67 -3.01 -4.07
C TYR A 185 8.37 -2.33 -4.47
N ASN A 186 8.16 -2.25 -5.78
CA ASN A 186 6.88 -1.93 -6.41
C ASN A 186 6.26 -0.56 -6.08
N LEU A 187 7.10 0.46 -5.89
CA LEU A 187 6.63 1.83 -5.64
C LEU A 187 5.94 2.46 -6.88
N ILE A 188 6.33 2.05 -8.08
CA ILE A 188 5.92 2.69 -9.35
C ILE A 188 4.70 2.03 -9.98
N GLU A 189 4.56 0.70 -9.90
CA GLU A 189 3.47 0.00 -10.61
C GLU A 189 2.07 0.44 -10.18
N PRO A 190 1.75 0.64 -8.87
CA PRO A 190 0.43 1.12 -8.48
C PRO A 190 0.12 2.52 -9.04
N LEU A 191 1.12 3.40 -9.07
CA LEU A 191 1.01 4.74 -9.66
C LEU A 191 0.76 4.65 -11.17
N TYR A 192 1.55 3.82 -11.87
CA TYR A 192 1.40 3.62 -13.30
C TYR A 192 0.02 3.03 -13.65
N TRP A 193 -0.45 2.07 -12.87
CA TRP A 193 -1.78 1.50 -13.03
C TRP A 193 -2.89 2.54 -12.87
N LEU A 194 -2.80 3.42 -11.87
CA LEU A 194 -3.79 4.51 -11.69
C LEU A 194 -3.83 5.46 -12.90
N MET A 195 -2.68 5.75 -13.49
CA MET A 195 -2.57 6.71 -14.60
C MET A 195 -2.99 6.11 -15.94
N LYS A 196 -2.88 4.79 -16.10
CA LYS A 196 -3.25 4.11 -17.33
C LYS A 196 -4.77 4.04 -17.46
N SER A 197 -5.28 4.72 -18.49
CA SER A 197 -6.68 4.69 -18.93
C SER A 197 -7.04 3.34 -19.53
#